data_AF-A0A534S909-F1
#
_entry.id   AF-A0A534S909-F1
#
_cell.length_a   1.000
_cell.length_b   1.000
_cell.length_c   1.000
_cell.angle_alpha   90.00
_cell.angle_beta   90.00
_cell.angle_gamma   90.00
#
_symmetry.space_group_name_H-M   'P 1'
#
loop_
_entity.id
_entity.type
_entity.pdbx_description
1 polymer ?
#
loop_
_entity_poly.entity_id
_entity_poly.type
_entity_poly.pdbx_seq_one_letter_code
_entity_poly.pdbx_strand_id
1 'polypeptide(L)'
;MKRWLIALGIVLVVVAAWALRLYWLAGEFKTLTPHFTGECTAVTGAVGAEDIVIHHGAGIAFVSAADRREALAGRSPRGGIYLYDLADAAHRLRKLTPDASPEFFPHGIGLHVGADGRATLLAVNHERGKHTVEVYRWNGETLAHENRSITSAFSSRTITPIRQDGVGRSRSTSSARSRTCSTTTALASA
;
A
#
# COMPACT_ATOMS: atom_id res chain seq x y z
N MET A 1 44.22 21.16 25.67
CA MET A 1 44.03 20.92 24.22
C MET A 1 43.86 19.44 23.88
N LYS A 2 44.77 18.53 24.27
CA LYS A 2 44.69 17.09 23.97
C LYS A 2 43.37 16.40 24.38
N ARG A 3 42.84 16.70 25.58
CA ARG A 3 41.56 16.15 26.07
C ARG A 3 40.35 16.56 25.21
N TRP A 4 40.35 17.78 24.68
CA TRP A 4 39.29 18.29 23.79
C TRP A 4 39.34 17.65 22.41
N LEU A 5 40.55 17.42 21.87
CA LEU A 5 40.72 16.67 20.62
C LEU A 5 40.26 15.22 20.75
N ILE A 6 40.54 14.57 21.88
CA ILE A 6 40.04 13.21 22.16
C ILE A 6 38.51 13.21 22.25
N ALA A 7 37.92 14.17 22.98
CA ALA A 7 36.47 14.28 23.11
C ALA A 7 35.80 14.50 21.74
N LEU A 8 36.34 15.40 20.91
CA LEU A 8 35.85 15.63 19.54
C LEU A 8 35.94 14.36 18.69
N GLY A 9 37.08 13.64 18.76
CA GLY A 9 37.25 12.37 18.06
C GLY A 9 36.21 11.33 18.45
N ILE A 10 35.92 11.20 19.75
CA ILE A 10 34.87 10.29 20.26
C ILE A 10 33.51 10.67 19.70
N VAL A 11 33.16 11.96 19.74
CA VAL A 11 31.87 12.46 19.21
C VAL A 11 31.73 12.13 17.73
N LEU A 12 32.77 12.36 16.92
CA LEU A 12 32.76 12.04 15.49
C LEU A 12 32.55 10.55 15.23
N VAL A 13 33.23 9.69 15.98
CA VAL A 13 33.06 8.22 15.86
C VAL A 13 31.64 7.80 16.22
N VAL A 14 31.06 8.36 17.29
CA VAL A 14 29.68 8.04 17.70
C VAL A 14 28.68 8.48 16.62
N VAL A 15 28.84 9.69 16.08
CA VAL A 15 27.98 10.20 15.00
C VAL A 15 28.10 9.33 13.75
N ALA A 16 29.32 8.95 13.36
CA ALA A 16 29.54 8.07 12.21
C ALA A 16 28.92 6.68 12.41
N ALA A 17 29.09 6.07 13.59
CA ALA A 17 28.49 4.78 13.92
C ALA A 17 26.96 4.84 13.92
N TRP A 18 26.38 5.93 14.43
CA TRP A 18 24.93 6.15 14.39
C TRP A 18 24.41 6.33 12.96
N ALA A 19 25.10 7.12 12.13
CA ALA A 19 24.74 7.29 10.72
C ALA A 19 24.80 5.96 9.96
N LEU A 20 25.87 5.18 10.12
CA LEU A 20 26.02 3.86 9.50
C LEU A 20 24.88 2.92 9.92
N ARG A 21 24.50 2.95 11.20
CA ARG A 21 23.34 2.18 11.70
C ARG A 21 22.04 2.61 11.03
N LEU A 22 21.82 3.92 10.83
CA LEU A 22 20.64 4.43 10.13
C LEU A 22 20.59 3.93 8.68
N TYR A 23 21.69 4.02 7.94
CA TYR A 23 21.78 3.50 6.57
C TYR A 23 21.53 1.99 6.50
N TRP A 24 22.07 1.24 7.46
CA TRP A 24 21.84 -0.20 7.54
C TRP A 24 20.36 -0.55 7.82
N LEU A 25 19.72 0.15 8.75
CA LEU A 25 18.30 -0.03 9.06
C LEU A 25 17.38 0.42 7.92
N ALA A 26 17.75 1.48 7.20
CA ALA A 26 17.05 1.93 6.00
C ALA A 26 17.19 0.92 4.84
N GLY A 27 18.14 -0.01 4.93
CA GLY A 27 18.37 -1.03 3.90
C GLY A 27 19.17 -0.53 2.71
N GLU A 28 19.90 0.58 2.84
CA GLU A 28 20.72 1.18 1.76
C GLU A 28 21.70 0.17 1.14
N PHE A 29 22.23 -0.74 1.96
CA PHE A 29 23.19 -1.76 1.52
C PHE A 29 22.53 -3.07 1.05
N LYS A 30 21.20 -3.12 0.93
CA LYS A 30 20.49 -4.33 0.47
C LYS A 30 20.49 -4.40 -1.06
N THR A 31 21.15 -5.41 -1.62
CA THR A 31 21.04 -5.74 -3.05
C THR A 31 19.79 -6.56 -3.32
N LEU A 32 19.08 -6.25 -4.41
CA LEU A 32 17.82 -6.88 -4.77
C LEU A 32 18.02 -7.74 -6.01
N THR A 33 18.10 -9.05 -5.83
CA THR A 33 18.22 -9.99 -6.94
C THR A 33 16.83 -10.42 -7.45
N PRO A 34 16.57 -10.33 -8.77
CA PRO A 34 15.34 -10.88 -9.35
C PRO A 34 15.27 -12.39 -9.10
N HIS A 35 14.10 -12.87 -8.68
CA HIS A 35 13.84 -14.29 -8.39
C HIS A 35 12.58 -14.80 -9.11
N PHE A 36 11.95 -13.96 -9.92
CA PHE A 36 10.76 -14.31 -10.70
C PHE A 36 11.19 -14.62 -12.13
N THR A 37 10.81 -15.79 -12.62
CA THR A 37 11.18 -16.30 -13.95
C THR A 37 10.10 -16.08 -15.01
N GLY A 38 8.98 -15.43 -14.67
CA GLY A 38 7.90 -15.14 -15.61
C GLY A 38 7.95 -13.70 -16.15
N GLU A 39 6.93 -13.34 -16.92
CA GLU A 39 6.76 -12.00 -17.46
C GLU A 39 5.98 -11.09 -16.51
N CYS A 40 6.35 -9.81 -16.49
CA CYS A 40 5.68 -8.79 -15.70
C CYS A 40 4.98 -7.80 -16.64
N THR A 41 3.66 -7.69 -16.53
CA THR A 41 2.89 -6.65 -17.21
C THR A 41 2.51 -5.57 -16.21
N ALA A 42 2.76 -4.31 -16.57
CA ALA A 42 2.36 -3.19 -15.73
C ALA A 42 0.84 -2.97 -15.82
N VAL A 43 0.17 -2.95 -14.67
CA VAL A 43 -1.23 -2.57 -14.55
C VAL A 43 -1.32 -1.07 -14.29
N THR A 44 -1.86 -0.31 -15.23
CA THR A 44 -1.95 1.16 -15.15
C THR A 44 -3.32 1.64 -14.68
N GLY A 45 -3.39 2.80 -14.03
CA GLY A 45 -4.65 3.47 -13.66
C GLY A 45 -4.84 3.68 -12.15
N ALA A 46 -4.15 2.92 -11.30
CA ALA A 46 -4.10 3.12 -9.85
C ALA A 46 -2.75 3.74 -9.42
N VAL A 47 -2.60 5.05 -9.66
CA VAL A 47 -1.37 5.77 -9.26
C VAL A 47 -1.27 5.82 -7.74
N GLY A 48 -0.10 5.46 -7.22
CA GLY A 48 0.13 5.36 -5.77
C GLY A 48 -0.66 4.21 -5.14
N ALA A 49 -0.70 3.04 -5.79
CA ALA A 49 -1.22 1.81 -5.20
C ALA A 49 -0.42 1.44 -3.94
N GLU A 50 -1.13 1.22 -2.82
CA GLU A 50 -0.52 0.99 -1.51
C GLU A 50 -0.76 -0.44 -1.00
N ASP A 51 -1.98 -0.93 -1.14
CA ASP A 51 -2.38 -2.23 -0.61
C ASP A 51 -3.34 -2.96 -1.57
N ILE A 52 -3.35 -4.29 -1.49
CA ILE A 52 -4.16 -5.17 -2.33
C ILE A 52 -4.69 -6.35 -1.51
N VAL A 53 -5.97 -6.66 -1.69
CA VAL A 53 -6.60 -7.84 -1.08
C VAL A 53 -7.40 -8.61 -2.12
N ILE A 54 -7.22 -9.94 -2.14
CA ILE A 54 -7.85 -10.83 -3.12
C ILE A 54 -9.13 -11.42 -2.53
N HIS A 55 -10.24 -11.29 -3.24
CA HIS A 55 -11.46 -12.06 -3.00
C HIS A 55 -11.39 -13.37 -3.79
N HIS A 56 -10.77 -14.40 -3.21
CA HIS A 56 -10.51 -15.68 -3.90
C HIS A 56 -11.76 -16.31 -4.53
N GLY A 57 -12.90 -16.30 -3.83
CA GLY A 57 -14.14 -16.89 -4.34
C GLY A 57 -14.76 -16.17 -5.55
N ALA A 58 -14.38 -14.91 -5.79
CA ALA A 58 -14.92 -14.09 -6.88
C ALA A 58 -13.88 -13.84 -7.98
N GLY A 59 -12.63 -14.29 -7.81
CA GLY A 59 -11.57 -14.10 -8.81
C GLY A 59 -11.15 -12.64 -9.00
N ILE A 60 -11.39 -11.77 -8.03
CA ILE A 60 -11.07 -10.34 -8.11
C ILE A 60 -10.10 -9.90 -7.01
N ALA A 61 -9.40 -8.80 -7.22
CA ALA A 61 -8.64 -8.10 -6.21
C ALA A 61 -9.15 -6.67 -6.04
N PHE A 62 -9.19 -6.21 -4.79
CA PHE A 62 -9.37 -4.81 -4.45
C PHE A 62 -8.01 -4.18 -4.24
N VAL A 63 -7.79 -3.00 -4.82
CA VAL A 63 -6.53 -2.23 -4.72
C VAL A 63 -6.85 -0.87 -4.16
N SER A 64 -6.19 -0.46 -3.08
CA SER A 64 -6.23 0.92 -2.60
C SER A 64 -5.14 1.72 -3.29
N ALA A 65 -5.49 2.92 -3.75
CA ALA A 65 -4.50 3.83 -4.33
C ALA A 65 -4.83 5.29 -4.05
N ALA A 66 -3.77 6.07 -3.82
CA ALA A 66 -3.84 7.51 -3.75
C ALA A 66 -2.51 8.13 -4.17
N ASP A 67 -2.56 9.14 -5.04
CA ASP A 67 -1.35 9.85 -5.46
C ASP A 67 -0.89 10.84 -4.38
N ARG A 68 -0.14 10.35 -3.39
CA ARG A 68 0.37 11.18 -2.30
C ARG A 68 1.40 12.21 -2.76
N ARG A 69 2.07 11.98 -3.91
CA ARG A 69 3.07 12.92 -4.43
C ARG A 69 2.40 14.18 -4.96
N GLU A 70 1.33 14.01 -5.71
CA GLU A 70 0.51 15.11 -6.20
C GLU A 70 -0.17 15.86 -5.05
N ALA A 71 -0.61 15.14 -4.01
CA ALA A 71 -1.14 15.77 -2.79
C ALA A 71 -0.09 16.64 -2.07
N LEU A 72 1.15 16.15 -1.94
CA LEU A 72 2.27 16.90 -1.37
C LEU A 72 2.67 18.11 -2.22
N ALA A 73 2.45 18.06 -3.54
CA ALA A 73 2.64 19.19 -4.45
C ALA A 73 1.50 20.22 -4.38
N GLY A 74 0.54 20.07 -3.46
CA GLY A 74 -0.59 20.98 -3.28
C GLY A 74 -1.74 20.76 -4.25
N ARG A 75 -1.72 19.68 -5.03
CA ARG A 75 -2.83 19.27 -5.90
C ARG A 75 -3.81 18.39 -5.10
N SER A 76 -5.00 18.15 -5.64
CA SER A 76 -6.04 17.35 -4.97
C SER A 76 -6.33 16.06 -5.75
N PRO A 77 -5.40 15.10 -5.76
CA PRO A 77 -5.61 13.83 -6.44
C PRO A 77 -6.67 13.03 -5.69
N ARG A 78 -7.66 12.52 -6.41
CA ARG A 78 -8.70 11.68 -5.81
C ARG A 78 -8.19 10.25 -5.66
N GLY A 79 -7.93 9.85 -4.42
CA GLY A 79 -7.71 8.45 -4.07
C GLY A 79 -8.92 7.57 -4.42
N GLY A 80 -8.77 6.27 -4.24
CA GLY A 80 -9.86 5.35 -4.48
C GLY A 80 -9.54 3.90 -4.20
N ILE A 81 -10.62 3.11 -4.15
CA ILE A 81 -10.54 1.65 -4.25
C ILE A 81 -10.82 1.26 -5.69
N TYR A 82 -10.01 0.36 -6.22
CA TYR A 82 -10.09 -0.16 -7.57
C TYR A 82 -10.35 -1.66 -7.53
N LEU A 83 -11.16 -2.14 -8.47
CA LEU A 83 -11.32 -3.55 -8.78
C LEU A 83 -10.35 -3.95 -9.87
N TYR A 84 -9.72 -5.09 -9.68
CA TYR A 84 -8.94 -5.80 -10.68
C TYR A 84 -9.51 -7.20 -10.85
N ASP A 85 -9.96 -7.55 -12.05
CA ASP A 85 -10.35 -8.92 -12.38
C ASP A 85 -9.10 -9.73 -12.70
N LEU A 86 -8.86 -10.82 -11.97
CA LEU A 86 -7.66 -11.65 -12.15
C LEU A 86 -7.69 -12.43 -13.47
N ALA A 87 -8.86 -12.58 -14.09
CA ALA A 87 -9.02 -13.21 -15.39
C ALA A 87 -8.98 -12.22 -16.56
N ASP A 88 -8.95 -10.90 -16.30
CA ASP A 88 -8.92 -9.90 -17.37
C ASP A 88 -7.53 -9.85 -18.04
N ALA A 89 -7.45 -10.40 -19.25
CA ALA A 89 -6.27 -10.39 -20.09
C ALA A 89 -5.85 -8.98 -20.54
N ALA A 90 -6.77 -8.00 -20.51
CA ALA A 90 -6.45 -6.60 -20.79
C ALA A 90 -5.93 -5.84 -19.56
N HIS A 91 -5.89 -6.50 -18.39
CA HIS A 91 -5.38 -5.97 -17.14
C HIS A 91 -5.98 -4.61 -16.73
N ARG A 92 -7.30 -4.44 -16.90
CA ARG A 92 -7.96 -3.15 -16.66
C ARG A 92 -8.34 -3.01 -15.19
N LEU A 93 -8.21 -1.79 -14.69
CA LEU A 93 -8.70 -1.40 -13.37
C LEU A 93 -10.03 -0.65 -13.49
N ARG A 94 -10.98 -0.98 -12.62
CA ARG A 94 -12.24 -0.26 -12.48
C ARG A 94 -12.31 0.45 -11.14
N LYS A 95 -12.40 1.78 -11.13
CA LYS A 95 -12.55 2.54 -9.88
C LYS A 95 -13.93 2.27 -9.27
N LEU A 96 -13.96 1.73 -8.04
CA LEU A 96 -15.18 1.39 -7.31
C LEU A 96 -15.71 2.53 -6.43
N THR A 97 -14.90 3.56 -6.23
CA THR A 97 -15.26 4.75 -5.43
C THR A 97 -15.12 6.04 -6.25
N PRO A 98 -15.86 6.18 -7.37
CA PRO A 98 -15.80 7.38 -8.20
C PRO A 98 -16.30 8.62 -7.45
N ASP A 99 -17.28 8.43 -6.56
CA ASP A 99 -17.97 9.48 -5.81
C ASP A 99 -17.39 9.70 -4.40
N ALA A 100 -16.25 9.07 -4.09
CA ALA A 100 -15.58 9.31 -2.81
C ALA A 100 -15.21 10.78 -2.65
N SER A 101 -15.19 11.22 -1.38
CA SER A 101 -14.70 12.55 -0.98
C SER A 101 -13.35 12.83 -1.66
N PRO A 102 -13.08 14.05 -2.14
CA PRO A 102 -11.75 14.46 -2.57
C PRO A 102 -10.67 14.27 -1.50
N GLU A 103 -11.07 14.14 -0.24
CA GLU A 103 -10.18 13.89 0.90
C GLU A 103 -10.06 12.40 1.26
N PHE A 104 -10.57 11.50 0.40
CA PHE A 104 -10.40 10.06 0.55
C PHE A 104 -9.00 9.63 0.09
N PHE A 105 -8.14 9.33 1.06
CA PHE A 105 -6.78 8.84 0.87
C PHE A 105 -6.62 7.46 1.51
N PRO A 106 -7.14 6.39 0.85
CA PRO A 106 -7.07 5.06 1.39
C PRO A 106 -5.63 4.56 1.50
N HIS A 107 -5.38 3.77 2.52
CA HIS A 107 -4.09 3.12 2.79
C HIS A 107 -4.31 1.62 2.89
N GLY A 108 -4.08 1.00 4.05
CA GLY A 108 -4.34 -0.44 4.24
C GLY A 108 -5.81 -0.79 4.03
N ILE A 109 -6.07 -1.93 3.40
CA ILE A 109 -7.40 -2.49 3.19
C ILE A 109 -7.49 -3.92 3.71
N GLY A 110 -8.67 -4.28 4.19
CA GLY A 110 -8.97 -5.64 4.65
C GLY A 110 -10.31 -6.11 4.11
N LEU A 111 -10.39 -7.40 3.78
CA LEU A 111 -11.62 -8.02 3.30
C LEU A 111 -12.10 -9.08 4.31
N HIS A 112 -13.36 -8.99 4.69
CA HIS A 112 -14.07 -10.02 5.44
C HIS A 112 -15.18 -10.62 4.57
N VAL A 113 -15.17 -11.93 4.37
CA VAL A 113 -16.24 -12.66 3.66
C VAL A 113 -16.97 -13.52 4.69
N GLY A 114 -18.25 -13.22 4.93
CA GLY A 114 -19.08 -13.99 5.86
C GLY A 114 -19.34 -15.41 5.35
N ALA A 115 -19.80 -16.29 6.25
CA ALA A 115 -20.18 -17.66 5.90
C ALA A 115 -21.34 -17.73 4.89
N ASP A 116 -22.13 -16.66 4.80
CA ASP A 116 -23.20 -16.45 3.82
C ASP A 116 -22.70 -15.86 2.49
N GLY A 117 -21.39 -15.72 2.32
CA GLY A 117 -20.75 -15.15 1.13
C GLY A 117 -20.77 -13.63 1.07
N ARG A 118 -21.36 -12.92 2.05
CA ARG A 118 -21.37 -11.45 2.04
C ARG A 118 -19.97 -10.91 2.32
N ALA A 119 -19.49 -10.03 1.44
CA ALA A 119 -18.17 -9.44 1.55
C ALA A 119 -18.23 -7.99 2.06
N THR A 120 -17.36 -7.68 3.03
CA THR A 120 -17.18 -6.35 3.61
C THR A 120 -15.73 -5.94 3.47
N LEU A 121 -15.49 -4.83 2.79
CA LEU A 121 -14.18 -4.22 2.63
C LEU A 121 -14.02 -3.10 3.66
N LEU A 122 -12.92 -3.13 4.39
CA LEU A 122 -12.51 -2.07 5.31
C LEU A 122 -11.34 -1.32 4.69
N ALA A 123 -11.38 0.01 4.70
CA ALA A 123 -10.30 0.84 4.20
C ALA A 123 -9.87 1.85 5.27
N VAL A 124 -8.59 1.81 5.64
CA VAL A 124 -7.99 2.87 6.46
C VAL A 124 -7.91 4.13 5.62
N ASN A 125 -8.54 5.20 6.07
CA ASN A 125 -8.58 6.49 5.39
C ASN A 125 -7.87 7.58 6.21
N HIS A 126 -7.17 8.46 5.49
CA HIS A 126 -6.42 9.58 6.03
C HIS A 126 -6.96 10.90 5.49
N GLU A 127 -7.94 11.47 6.18
CA GLU A 127 -8.61 12.72 5.79
C GLU A 127 -8.05 13.89 6.62
N ARG A 128 -7.13 14.69 6.05
CA ARG A 128 -6.55 15.90 6.66
C ARG A 128 -6.14 15.74 8.15
N GLY A 129 -5.41 14.67 8.45
CA GLY A 129 -4.93 14.39 9.81
C GLY A 129 -5.91 13.63 10.70
N LYS A 130 -7.12 13.32 10.21
CA LYS A 130 -8.01 12.34 10.83
C LYS A 130 -7.73 10.95 10.28
N HIS A 131 -7.90 9.96 11.15
CA HIS A 131 -7.77 8.55 10.82
C HIS A 131 -9.11 7.86 11.03
N THR A 132 -9.69 7.35 9.95
CA THR A 132 -10.95 6.62 9.97
C THR A 132 -10.76 5.25 9.34
N VAL A 133 -11.66 4.33 9.67
CA VAL A 133 -11.86 3.12 8.88
C VAL A 133 -13.20 3.24 8.18
N GLU A 134 -13.16 3.35 6.87
CA GLU A 134 -14.33 3.33 6.00
C GLU A 134 -14.76 1.88 5.77
N VAL A 135 -16.07 1.63 5.87
CA VAL A 135 -16.64 0.29 5.72
C VAL A 135 -17.50 0.26 4.47
N TYR A 136 -17.24 -0.71 3.60
CA TYR A 136 -17.98 -0.89 2.36
C TYR A 136 -18.53 -2.30 2.26
N ARG A 137 -19.79 -2.44 1.85
CA ARG A 137 -20.34 -3.74 1.43
C ARG A 137 -20.07 -3.97 -0.05
N TRP A 138 -19.56 -5.14 -0.38
CA TRP A 138 -19.43 -5.61 -1.75
C TRP A 138 -20.69 -6.39 -2.15
N ASN A 139 -21.34 -5.98 -3.23
CA ASN A 139 -22.56 -6.62 -3.75
C ASN A 139 -22.34 -7.46 -5.02
N GLY A 140 -21.08 -7.64 -5.44
CA GLY A 140 -20.73 -8.31 -6.71
C GLY A 140 -20.40 -7.34 -7.85
N GLU A 141 -20.74 -6.06 -7.72
CA GLU A 141 -20.49 -5.07 -8.77
C GLU A 141 -19.91 -3.75 -8.26
N THR A 142 -20.44 -3.22 -7.16
CA THR A 142 -20.07 -1.93 -6.58
C THR A 142 -19.77 -2.04 -5.09
N LEU A 143 -19.11 -1.01 -4.55
CA LEU A 143 -18.92 -0.84 -3.11
C LEU A 143 -19.99 0.13 -2.58
N ALA A 144 -20.89 -0.37 -1.76
CA ALA A 144 -21.83 0.46 -1.02
C ALA A 144 -21.16 0.92 0.27
N HIS A 145 -20.89 2.23 0.39
CA HIS A 145 -20.38 2.81 1.64
C HIS A 145 -21.42 2.66 2.74
N GLU A 146 -21.02 2.06 3.85
CA GLU A 146 -21.85 2.07 5.04
C GLU A 146 -21.67 3.42 5.73
N ASN A 147 -22.77 4.04 6.15
CA ASN A 147 -22.75 5.33 6.86
C ASN A 147 -22.24 5.19 8.32
N ARG A 148 -21.14 4.43 8.49
CA ARG A 148 -20.39 4.23 9.71
C ARG A 148 -18.90 4.28 9.36
N SER A 149 -18.22 5.25 9.95
CA SER A 149 -16.76 5.29 10.01
C SER A 149 -16.33 4.88 11.42
N ILE A 150 -15.39 3.95 11.55
CA ILE A 150 -14.86 3.60 12.87
C ILE A 150 -13.75 4.60 13.21
N THR A 151 -14.04 5.46 14.19
CA THR A 151 -13.11 6.47 14.72
C THR A 151 -12.71 6.05 16.13
N SER A 152 -11.80 5.10 16.27
CA SER A 152 -11.25 4.73 17.58
C SER A 152 -9.73 4.93 17.57
N ALA A 153 -9.12 5.00 18.77
CA ALA A 153 -7.66 5.03 19.00
C ALA A 153 -6.98 3.70 18.58
N PHE A 154 -7.42 3.10 17.49
CA PHE A 154 -6.82 1.96 16.84
C PHE A 154 -5.59 2.46 16.09
N SER A 155 -4.41 1.99 16.45
CA SER A 155 -3.19 2.30 15.71
C SER A 155 -3.39 1.86 14.26
N SER A 156 -3.55 2.81 13.34
CA SER A 156 -3.97 2.64 11.93
C SER A 156 -3.02 1.82 11.05
N ARG A 157 -2.08 1.08 11.65
CA ARG A 157 -1.04 0.35 10.92
C ARG A 157 -1.41 -1.09 10.57
N THR A 158 -2.51 -1.63 11.11
CA THR A 158 -2.85 -3.04 10.84
C THR A 158 -4.36 -3.30 10.90
N ILE A 159 -5.02 -3.33 9.74
CA ILE A 159 -6.17 -4.22 9.57
C ILE A 159 -5.58 -5.53 9.05
N THR A 160 -5.24 -6.44 9.96
CA THR A 160 -4.77 -7.77 9.54
C THR A 160 -5.97 -8.52 8.97
N PRO A 161 -5.88 -9.12 7.77
CA PRO A 161 -6.85 -10.10 7.35
C PRO A 161 -6.88 -11.22 8.39
N ILE A 162 -8.03 -11.45 9.02
CA ILE A 162 -8.24 -12.66 9.83
C ILE A 162 -8.29 -13.81 8.83
N ARG A 163 -7.23 -14.61 8.79
CA ARG A 163 -7.23 -15.89 8.07
C ARG A 163 -8.33 -16.75 8.69
N GLN A 164 -9.32 -17.16 7.89
CA GLN A 164 -10.50 -17.91 8.38
C GLN A 164 -10.19 -19.38 8.72
N ASP A 165 -8.94 -19.82 8.62
CA ASP A 165 -8.52 -21.21 8.81
C ASP A 165 -8.08 -21.53 10.26
N GLY A 166 -8.29 -20.64 11.22
CA GLY A 166 -8.09 -20.93 12.65
C GLY A 166 -6.64 -21.16 13.09
N VAL A 167 -5.67 -21.05 12.17
CA VAL A 167 -4.24 -21.19 12.49
C VAL A 167 -3.61 -19.81 12.59
N GLY A 168 -3.52 -19.31 13.83
CA GLY A 168 -2.80 -18.08 14.17
C GLY A 168 -1.30 -18.22 13.92
N ARG A 169 -0.86 -18.01 12.68
CA ARG A 169 0.53 -17.67 12.37
C ARG A 169 0.57 -16.32 11.66
N SER A 170 0.89 -15.30 12.44
CA SER A 170 1.33 -14.00 11.94
C SER A 170 2.58 -14.18 11.09
N ARG A 171 2.42 -14.12 9.76
CA ARG A 171 3.50 -13.72 8.86
C ARG A 171 3.06 -12.42 8.22
N SER A 172 3.66 -11.33 8.71
CA SER A 172 3.73 -10.07 7.97
C SER A 172 4.41 -10.35 6.63
N THR A 173 3.64 -10.35 5.56
CA THR A 173 4.16 -10.16 4.20
C THR A 173 3.59 -8.86 3.66
N SER A 174 3.87 -7.75 4.34
CA SER A 174 3.67 -6.41 3.77
C SER A 174 4.91 -6.04 2.95
N SER A 175 4.91 -6.43 1.68
CA SER A 175 5.74 -5.79 0.66
C SER A 175 5.07 -6.01 -0.68
N ALA A 176 4.02 -5.23 -0.97
CA ALA A 176 3.72 -4.89 -2.34
C ALA A 176 4.91 -4.05 -2.84
N ARG A 177 5.91 -4.72 -3.42
CA ARG A 177 6.96 -4.06 -4.17
C ARG A 177 6.30 -3.39 -5.37
N SER A 178 6.16 -2.07 -5.32
CA SER A 178 6.11 -1.27 -6.53
C SER A 178 7.37 -1.59 -7.33
N ARG A 179 7.21 -2.40 -8.38
CA ARG A 179 8.28 -2.69 -9.35
C ARG A 179 8.21 -1.56 -10.37
N THR A 180 9.23 -0.72 -10.41
CA THR A 180 9.50 0.09 -11.60
C THR A 180 9.87 -0.86 -12.73
N CYS A 181 8.98 -1.05 -13.70
CA CYS A 181 9.37 -1.60 -15.00
C CYS A 181 10.29 -0.57 -15.67
N SER A 182 11.57 -0.88 -15.79
CA SER A 182 12.46 -0.13 -16.66
C SER A 182 12.06 -0.42 -18.11
N THR A 183 11.36 0.51 -18.75
CA THR A 183 11.27 0.56 -20.22
C THR A 183 12.65 0.90 -20.74
N THR A 184 13.37 -0.11 -21.24
CA THR A 184 14.56 0.13 -22.05
C THR A 184 14.08 0.71 -23.38
N THR A 185 14.06 2.04 -23.48
CA THR A 185 13.94 2.72 -24.77
C THR A 185 15.20 2.38 -25.56
N ALA A 186 15.08 1.46 -26.51
CA ALA A 186 16.09 1.26 -27.54
C ALA A 186 16.16 2.55 -28.37
N LEU A 187 17.22 3.33 -28.17
CA LEU A 187 17.62 4.36 -29.12
C LEU A 187 18.03 3.65 -30.42
N ALA A 188 17.12 3.61 -31.38
CA ALA A 188 17.44 3.34 -32.76
C ALA A 188 18.26 4.53 -33.28
N SER A 189 19.55 4.31 -33.47
CA SER A 189 20.43 5.17 -34.25
C SER A 189 20.06 5.08 -35.73
N ALA A 190 19.74 6.22 -36.32
CA ALA A 190 19.86 6.48 -37.76
C ALA A 190 20.81 7.66 -37.94
#